data_AF-A0A444YHF5-F1
#
_entry.id   AF-A0A444YHF5-F1
#
_cell.length_a   1.000
_cell.length_b   1.000
_cell.length_c   1.000
_cell.angle_alpha   90.00
_cell.angle_beta   90.00
_cell.angle_gamma   90.00
#
_symmetry.space_group_name_H-M   'P 1'
#
loop_
_entity.id
_entity.type
_entity.pdbx_description
1 polymer ?
#
loop_
_entity_poly.entity_id
_entity_poly.type
_entity_poly.pdbx_seq_one_letter_code
_entity_poly.pdbx_strand_id
1 'polypeptide(L)'
;MRRFVDDNGLVDVDLKGSKYTWFSNLRNNFITRERLDRVLIYQNVILQAAMAISSDHCALILETQPQGRIKKEFKFEAFLADHEECK
;
A
#
# COMPACT_ATOMS: atom_id res chain seq x y z
N MET A 1 3.45 -4.25 16.40
CA MET A 1 2.40 -3.68 15.50
C MET A 1 1.05 -3.57 16.21
N ARG A 2 0.39 -4.67 16.61
CA ARG A 2 -1.00 -4.65 17.14
C ARG A 2 -1.23 -3.66 18.29
N ARG A 3 -0.41 -3.71 19.35
CA ARG A 3 -0.50 -2.78 20.49
C ARG A 3 -0.43 -1.32 20.08
N PHE A 4 0.54 -0.95 19.25
CA PHE A 4 0.67 0.42 18.74
C PHE A 4 -0.58 0.87 17.96
N VAL A 5 -1.16 -0.01 17.14
CA VAL A 5 -2.39 0.29 16.38
C VAL A 5 -3.57 0.52 17.34
N ASP A 6 -3.75 -0.39 18.30
CA ASP A 6 -4.84 -0.34 19.28
C ASP A 6 -4.71 0.88 20.21
N ASP A 7 -3.51 1.12 20.76
CA ASP A 7 -3.21 2.23 21.68
C ASP A 7 -3.43 3.61 21.04
N ASN A 8 -3.29 3.71 19.72
CA ASN A 8 -3.51 4.94 18.97
C ASN A 8 -4.92 5.02 18.34
N GLY A 9 -5.81 4.05 18.58
CA GLY A 9 -7.15 4.06 17.99
C GLY A 9 -7.18 3.97 16.46
N LEU A 10 -6.12 3.42 15.86
CA LEU A 10 -6.02 3.21 14.42
C LEU A 10 -6.70 1.89 14.02
N VAL A 11 -7.13 1.81 12.76
CA VAL A 11 -7.66 0.59 12.17
C VAL A 11 -6.74 0.13 11.04
N ASP A 12 -6.35 -1.15 11.07
CA ASP A 12 -5.71 -1.82 9.94
C ASP A 12 -6.76 -2.15 8.89
N VAL A 13 -6.74 -1.41 7.78
CA VAL A 13 -7.77 -1.50 6.73
C VAL A 13 -7.62 -2.82 5.97
N ASP A 14 -8.73 -3.53 5.82
CA ASP A 14 -8.75 -4.76 5.04
C ASP A 14 -8.55 -4.51 3.54
N LEU A 15 -7.69 -5.33 2.95
CA LEU A 15 -7.37 -5.29 1.53
C LEU A 15 -8.46 -6.02 0.73
N LYS A 16 -9.12 -5.33 -0.20
CA LYS A 16 -10.08 -5.92 -1.14
C LYS A 16 -9.41 -6.41 -2.42
N GLY A 17 -9.97 -7.47 -3.00
CA GLY A 17 -9.51 -8.09 -4.25
C GLY A 17 -8.36 -9.07 -4.04
N SER A 18 -7.21 -8.60 -3.54
CA SER A 18 -6.06 -9.45 -3.21
C SER A 18 -5.91 -9.61 -1.69
N LYS A 19 -5.36 -10.74 -1.25
CA LYS A 19 -4.94 -10.94 0.16
C LYS A 19 -3.47 -10.57 0.39
N TYR A 20 -2.71 -10.39 -0.68
CA TYR A 20 -1.25 -10.23 -0.64
C TYR A 20 -0.84 -8.92 -1.32
N THR A 21 0.25 -8.35 -0.84
CA THR A 21 0.83 -7.11 -1.38
C THR A 21 2.25 -7.34 -1.91
N TRP A 22 2.86 -8.48 -1.61
CA TRP A 22 4.21 -8.82 -2.07
C TRP A 22 4.28 -10.26 -2.57
N PHE A 23 5.13 -10.49 -3.57
CA PHE A 23 5.33 -11.76 -4.25
C PHE A 23 6.83 -12.03 -4.38
N SER A 24 7.30 -13.18 -3.90
CA SER A 24 8.71 -13.53 -4.07
C SER A 24 9.05 -13.83 -5.53
N ASN A 25 10.34 -13.74 -5.85
CA ASN A 25 10.87 -14.39 -7.05
C ASN A 25 10.59 -15.90 -7.02
N LEU A 26 10.49 -16.51 -8.21
CA LEU A 26 10.29 -17.95 -8.35
C LEU A 26 11.50 -18.69 -7.78
N ARG A 27 11.29 -19.49 -6.73
CA ARG A 27 12.35 -20.33 -6.13
C ARG A 27 11.85 -21.74 -5.94
N ASN A 28 12.58 -22.72 -6.48
CA ASN A 28 12.20 -24.15 -6.47
C ASN A 28 10.77 -24.40 -6.99
N ASN A 29 10.33 -23.65 -8.01
CA ASN A 29 8.97 -23.68 -8.56
C ASN A 29 7.85 -23.20 -7.62
N PHE A 30 8.19 -22.52 -6.52
CA PHE A 30 7.23 -21.90 -5.61
C PHE A 30 7.37 -20.38 -5.60
N ILE A 31 6.23 -19.70 -5.48
CA ILE A 31 6.13 -18.25 -5.25
C ILE A 31 5.51 -18.06 -3.88
N THR A 32 6.25 -17.42 -2.98
CA THR A 32 5.74 -16.99 -1.68
C THR A 32 4.98 -15.70 -1.87
N ARG A 33 3.85 -15.55 -1.15
CA ARG A 33 3.00 -14.36 -1.22
C ARG A 33 2.68 -13.91 0.19
N GLU A 34 2.94 -12.64 0.47
CA GLU A 34 2.78 -12.08 1.82
C GLU A 34 2.03 -10.74 1.78
N ARG A 35 1.43 -10.38 2.91
CA ARG A 35 0.84 -9.05 3.13
C ARG A 35 1.80 -8.24 4.00
N LEU A 36 2.73 -7.56 3.36
CA LEU A 36 3.76 -6.76 4.01
C LEU A 36 3.32 -5.30 4.16
N ASP A 37 2.55 -4.80 3.20
CA ASP A 37 2.12 -3.40 3.14
C ASP A 37 0.74 -3.26 3.82
N ARG A 38 0.64 -2.30 4.74
CA ARG A 38 -0.57 -2.06 5.55
C ARG A 38 -0.90 -0.57 5.59
N VAL A 39 -2.20 -0.27 5.57
CA VAL A 39 -2.71 1.10 5.74
C VAL A 39 -3.41 1.18 7.08
N LEU A 40 -2.98 2.12 7.91
CA LEU A 40 -3.54 2.40 9.22
C LEU A 40 -4.22 3.76 9.19
N ILE A 41 -5.50 3.84 9.56
CA ILE A 41 -6.27 5.09 9.49
C ILE A 41 -7.35 5.14 10.58
N TYR A 42 -7.83 6.36 10.87
CA TYR A 42 -8.92 6.62 11.81
C TYR A 42 -10.34 6.56 11.21
N GLN A 43 -10.46 6.41 9.88
CA GLN A 43 -11.73 6.49 9.16
C GLN A 43 -11.91 5.27 8.25
N ASN A 44 -13.16 4.88 8.03
CA ASN A 44 -13.47 3.78 7.11
C ASN A 44 -13.21 4.21 5.66
N VAL A 45 -12.37 3.44 4.99
CA VAL A 45 -11.92 3.64 3.61
C VAL A 45 -11.92 2.29 2.89
N ILE A 46 -11.93 2.32 1.56
CA ILE A 46 -11.77 1.10 0.77
C ILE A 46 -10.31 1.03 0.32
N LEU A 47 -9.67 -0.10 0.59
CA LEU A 47 -8.30 -0.37 0.16
C LEU A 47 -8.31 -1.49 -0.88
N GLN A 48 -7.62 -1.29 -2.00
CA GLN A 48 -7.48 -2.28 -3.07
C GLN A 48 -6.01 -2.44 -3.45
N ALA A 49 -5.63 -3.65 -3.86
CA ALA A 49 -4.32 -3.89 -4.45
C ALA A 49 -4.41 -3.88 -5.98
N ALA A 50 -3.47 -3.21 -6.61
CA ALA A 50 -3.23 -3.24 -8.05
C ALA A 50 -1.84 -3.81 -8.32
N MET A 51 -1.74 -4.77 -9.24
CA MET A 51 -0.44 -5.33 -9.63
C MET A 51 0.42 -4.25 -10.31
N ALA A 52 1.66 -4.10 -9.88
CA ALA A 52 2.65 -3.28 -10.56
C ALA A 52 3.50 -4.19 -11.46
N ILE A 53 3.61 -3.84 -12.74
CA ILE A 53 4.30 -4.69 -13.75
C ILE A 53 5.80 -4.80 -13.45
N SER A 54 6.39 -3.77 -12.84
CA SER A 54 7.82 -3.63 -12.59
C SER A 54 8.22 -3.76 -11.13
N SER A 55 7.34 -4.27 -10.27
CA SER A 55 7.63 -4.47 -8.84
C SER A 55 7.09 -5.81 -8.37
N ASP A 56 7.81 -6.41 -7.44
CA ASP A 56 7.37 -7.55 -6.64
C ASP A 56 6.30 -7.16 -5.60
N HIS A 57 6.06 -5.86 -5.41
CA HIS A 57 4.96 -5.31 -4.61
C HIS A 57 3.77 -4.88 -5.48
N CYS A 58 2.56 -5.00 -4.92
CA CYS A 58 1.36 -4.36 -5.43
C CYS A 58 1.32 -2.89 -5.03
N ALA A 59 0.83 -2.04 -5.92
CA ALA A 59 0.37 -0.71 -5.55
C ALA A 59 -0.89 -0.81 -4.70
N LEU A 60 -0.98 -0.01 -3.64
CA LEU A 60 -2.16 0.08 -2.78
C LEU A 60 -2.99 1.32 -3.15
N ILE A 61 -4.22 1.10 -3.60
CA ILE A 61 -5.17 2.13 -3.98
C ILE A 61 -6.14 2.36 -2.82
N LEU A 62 -6.09 3.57 -2.26
CA LEU A 62 -6.96 4.00 -1.18
C LEU A 62 -8.10 4.86 -1.73
N GLU A 63 -9.33 4.36 -1.64
CA GLU A 63 -10.53 5.12 -1.95
C GLU A 63 -11.09 5.71 -0.65
N THR A 64 -10.93 7.03 -0.50
CA THR A 64 -11.49 7.81 0.60
C THR A 64 -12.80 8.48 0.17
N GLN A 65 -13.80 8.57 1.04
CA GLN A 65 -14.94 9.44 0.75
C GLN A 65 -14.47 10.90 0.66
N PRO A 66 -14.89 11.66 -0.37
CA PRO A 66 -14.45 13.04 -0.51
C PRO A 66 -15.05 13.92 0.59
N GLN A 67 -14.25 14.31 1.58
CA GLN A 67 -14.56 15.45 2.45
C GLN A 67 -14.30 16.75 1.67
N GLY A 68 -15.20 17.09 0.75
CA GLY A 68 -15.05 18.24 -0.15
C GLY A 68 -14.08 17.99 -1.30
N ARG A 69 -14.46 18.40 -2.52
CA ARG A 69 -13.58 18.34 -3.71
C ARG A 69 -12.45 19.36 -3.58
N ILE A 70 -11.37 19.01 -2.91
CA ILE A 70 -10.08 19.66 -3.14
C ILE A 70 -9.43 18.91 -4.31
N LYS A 71 -9.23 19.59 -5.44
CA LYS A 71 -8.47 19.06 -6.57
C LYS A 71 -7.02 18.85 -6.11
N LYS A 72 -6.70 17.67 -5.57
CA LYS A 72 -5.32 17.28 -5.31
C LYS A 72 -4.75 16.74 -6.61
N GLU A 73 -3.94 17.56 -7.27
CA GLU A 73 -3.10 17.10 -8.37
C GLU A 73 -2.04 16.17 -7.79
N PHE A 74 -1.79 15.05 -8.47
CA PHE A 74 -0.64 14.20 -8.14
C PHE A 74 0.63 15.04 -8.26
N LYS A 75 1.39 15.14 -7.17
CA LYS A 75 2.70 15.77 -7.14
C LYS A 75 3.74 14.70 -6.88
N PHE A 76 4.57 14.43 -7.88
CA PHE A 76 5.80 13.68 -7.67
C PHE A 76 6.78 14.59 -6.94
N GLU A 77 7.25 14.18 -5.77
CA GLU A 77 8.24 14.95 -5.03
C GLU A 77 9.63 14.54 -5.51
N ALA A 78 10.33 15.44 -6.19
CA ALA A 78 11.60 15.16 -6.89
C ALA A 78 12.69 14.56 -5.98
N PHE A 79 12.67 14.87 -4.67
CA PHE A 79 13.60 14.29 -3.70
C PHE A 79 13.51 12.77 -3.59
N LEU A 80 12.39 12.16 -4.01
CA LEU A 80 12.23 10.70 -4.05
C LEU A 80 13.09 10.03 -5.12
N ALA A 81 13.54 10.78 -6.14
CA ALA A 81 14.43 10.29 -7.19
C ALA A 81 15.92 10.66 -6.96
N ASP A 82 16.24 11.42 -5.91
CA ASP A 82 17.61 11.91 -5.67
C ASP A 82 18.52 10.87 -4.98
N HIS A 83 18.02 9.67 -4.69
CA HIS A 83 18.88 8.58 -4.21
C HIS A 83 19.71 8.01 -5.38
N GLU A 84 21.02 7.84 -5.21
CA GLU A 84 21.91 7.30 -6.26
C GLU A 84 21.45 5.93 -6.80
N GLU A 85 20.63 5.20 -6.03
CA GLU A 85 20.04 3.90 -6.38
C GLU A 85 18.86 4.00 -7.39
N CYS A 86 18.37 5.22 -7.67
CA CYS A 86 17.28 5.49 -8.61
C CYS A 86 17.75 5.98 -9.99
N LYS A 87 19.07 5.93 -10.26
CA LYS A 87 19.67 6.21 -11.59
C LYS A 87 19.85 4.95 -12.43
#